data_AF-A0A932D5H3-F1
#
_entry.id   AF-A0A932D5H3-F1
#
_cell.length_a   1.000
_cell.length_b   1.000
_cell.length_c   1.000
_cell.angle_alpha   90.00
_cell.angle_beta   90.00
_cell.angle_gamma   90.00
#
_symmetry.space_group_name_H-M   'P 1'
#
loop_
_entity.id
_entity.type
_entity.pdbx_description
1 polymer ?
#
loop_
_entity_poly.entity_id
_entity_poly.type
_entity_poly.pdbx_seq_one_letter_code
_entity_poly.pdbx_strand_id
1 'polypeptide(L)'
;MAIDSVGFDFLWTEWEDHPRKSGVDDYLHEAALADNPPSGTFYDPDHATPMKRLPSLGVHEHWNNAKEKKYSRNLGTGKGIELVGVALGGTTKQASVVAPAVGR
;
A
#
# COMPACT_ATOMS: atom_id res chain seq x y z
N MET A 1 4.18 -4.21 4.36
CA MET A 1 2.87 -4.74 3.93
C MET A 1 2.34 -4.14 2.63
N ALA A 2 2.68 -2.88 2.27
CA ALA A 2 2.15 -2.26 1.04
C ALA A 2 2.45 -3.09 -0.23
N ILE A 3 3.65 -3.67 -0.34
CA ILE A 3 4.02 -4.53 -1.47
C ILE A 3 3.19 -5.82 -1.54
N ASP A 4 2.85 -6.41 -0.40
CA ASP A 4 2.07 -7.65 -0.33
C ASP A 4 0.62 -7.39 -0.75
N SER A 5 0.09 -6.20 -0.45
CA SER A 5 -1.24 -5.76 -0.94
C SER A 5 -1.26 -5.64 -2.46
N VAL A 6 -0.21 -5.04 -3.03
CA VAL A 6 -0.06 -4.97 -4.49
C VAL A 6 0.08 -6.37 -5.10
N GLY A 7 0.89 -7.23 -4.50
CA GLY A 7 1.05 -8.62 -4.93
C GLY A 7 -0.27 -9.39 -4.90
N PHE A 8 -1.04 -9.24 -3.81
CA PHE A 8 -2.36 -9.83 -3.67
C PHE A 8 -3.30 -9.41 -4.81
N ASP A 9 -3.39 -8.12 -5.12
CA ASP A 9 -4.28 -7.63 -6.19
C ASP A 9 -3.92 -8.21 -7.57
N PHE A 10 -2.64 -8.41 -7.85
CA PHE A 10 -2.20 -9.15 -9.05
C PHE A 10 -2.68 -10.59 -9.01
N LEU A 11 -2.43 -11.33 -7.93
CA LEU A 11 -2.87 -12.73 -7.81
C LEU A 11 -4.40 -12.86 -7.93
N TRP A 12 -5.15 -11.99 -7.25
CA TRP A 12 -6.61 -11.93 -7.26
C TRP A 12 -7.18 -11.71 -8.67
N THR A 13 -6.48 -10.90 -9.46
CA THR A 13 -6.91 -10.54 -10.81
C THR A 13 -6.61 -11.63 -11.83
N GLU A 14 -5.45 -12.26 -11.72
CA GLU A 14 -5.00 -13.27 -12.68
C GLU A 14 -5.69 -14.63 -12.48
N TRP A 15 -6.05 -15.00 -11.24
CA TRP A 15 -6.61 -16.32 -10.95
C TRP A 15 -7.92 -16.26 -10.16
N GLU A 16 -8.83 -17.19 -10.47
CA GLU A 16 -10.14 -17.29 -9.81
C GLU A 16 -10.18 -18.30 -8.67
N ASP A 17 -9.10 -19.04 -8.42
CA ASP A 17 -9.09 -20.23 -7.57
C ASP A 17 -8.70 -19.92 -6.11
N HIS A 18 -7.43 -19.94 -5.77
CA HIS A 18 -6.91 -19.80 -4.42
C HIS A 18 -6.87 -18.34 -3.96
N PRO A 19 -6.49 -17.35 -4.78
CA PRO A 19 -6.42 -15.95 -4.35
C PRO A 19 -7.78 -15.37 -3.99
N ARG A 20 -8.87 -15.86 -4.58
CA ARG A 20 -10.24 -15.36 -4.35
C ARG A 20 -10.96 -15.99 -3.16
N LYS A 21 -10.30 -16.87 -2.42
CA LYS A 21 -10.90 -17.48 -1.23
C LYS A 21 -11.03 -16.45 -0.11
N SER A 22 -12.10 -16.57 0.67
CA SER A 22 -12.31 -15.74 1.85
C SER A 22 -11.13 -15.87 2.82
N GLY A 23 -10.67 -14.74 3.34
CA GLY A 23 -9.63 -14.65 4.38
C GLY A 23 -8.19 -14.80 3.89
N VAL A 24 -7.96 -14.84 2.57
CA VAL A 24 -6.59 -14.92 2.01
C VAL A 24 -5.77 -13.67 2.35
N ASP A 25 -6.42 -12.52 2.49
CA ASP A 25 -5.84 -11.23 2.89
C ASP A 25 -6.10 -10.85 4.36
N ASP A 26 -6.71 -11.71 5.17
CA ASP A 26 -6.95 -11.43 6.60
C ASP A 26 -5.63 -11.07 7.31
N TYR A 27 -4.54 -11.77 6.98
CA TYR A 27 -3.23 -11.46 7.55
C TYR A 27 -2.73 -10.05 7.21
N LEU A 28 -3.13 -9.49 6.06
CA LEU A 28 -2.80 -8.12 5.67
C LEU A 28 -3.60 -7.11 6.47
N HIS A 29 -4.88 -7.39 6.75
CA HIS A 29 -5.71 -6.60 7.66
C HIS A 29 -5.15 -6.60 9.09
N GLU A 30 -4.80 -7.79 9.61
CA GLU A 30 -4.20 -7.94 10.93
C GLU A 30 -2.87 -7.17 11.05
N ALA A 31 -2.01 -7.25 10.04
CA ALA A 31 -0.72 -6.56 10.04
C ALA A 31 -0.86 -5.03 9.89
N ALA A 32 -1.76 -4.56 9.04
CA ALA A 32 -2.00 -3.13 8.84
C ALA A 32 -2.60 -2.47 10.08
N LEU A 33 -3.38 -3.22 10.86
CA LEU A 33 -4.03 -2.77 12.09
C LEU A 33 -3.43 -3.45 13.33
N ALA A 34 -2.12 -3.76 13.35
CA ALA A 34 -1.52 -4.53 14.45
C ALA A 34 -1.70 -3.89 15.85
N ASP A 35 -1.94 -2.58 15.90
CA ASP A 35 -2.25 -1.83 17.12
C ASP A 35 -3.73 -1.96 17.56
N ASN A 36 -4.62 -2.36 16.67
CA ASN A 36 -6.01 -2.71 16.98
C ASN A 36 -6.57 -3.70 15.94
N PRO A 37 -6.11 -4.97 15.96
CA PRO A 37 -6.38 -5.90 14.88
C PRO A 37 -7.84 -6.40 14.91
N PRO A 38 -8.44 -6.73 13.75
CA PRO A 38 -9.80 -7.28 13.68
C PRO A 38 -10.03 -8.52 14.54
N SER A 39 -9.03 -9.40 14.67
CA SER A 39 -9.08 -10.60 15.51
C SER A 39 -9.15 -10.29 17.02
N GLY A 40 -8.81 -9.07 17.42
CA GLY A 40 -8.65 -8.67 18.83
C GLY A 40 -7.37 -9.18 19.49
N THR A 41 -6.51 -9.90 18.75
CA THR A 41 -5.24 -10.44 19.27
C THR A 41 -4.36 -9.31 19.82
N PHE A 42 -3.73 -9.55 20.97
CA PHE A 42 -2.70 -8.65 21.48
C PHE A 42 -1.33 -9.17 21.06
N TYR A 43 -0.65 -8.44 20.18
CA TYR A 43 0.68 -8.79 19.71
C TYR A 43 1.73 -7.82 20.26
N ASP A 44 2.68 -8.37 21.00
CA ASP A 44 3.83 -7.68 21.60
C ASP A 44 5.05 -8.60 21.48
N PRO A 45 5.82 -8.50 20.39
CA PRO A 45 6.93 -9.42 20.13
C PRO A 45 8.13 -9.18 21.04
N ASP A 46 8.20 -8.01 21.68
CA ASP A 46 9.36 -7.57 22.46
C ASP A 46 9.23 -7.94 23.95
N HIS A 47 8.06 -8.42 24.39
CA HIS A 47 7.80 -8.74 25.79
C HIS A 47 7.10 -10.09 25.96
N ALA A 48 7.42 -10.78 27.06
CA ALA A 48 6.78 -12.05 27.42
C ALA A 48 5.32 -11.89 27.88
N THR A 49 4.89 -10.67 28.20
CA THR A 49 3.53 -10.34 28.62
C THR A 49 3.02 -9.11 27.87
N PRO A 50 1.68 -8.98 27.66
CA PRO A 50 1.09 -7.84 26.99
C PRO A 50 1.38 -6.50 27.67
N MET A 51 2.36 -5.73 27.17
CA MET A 51 2.70 -4.41 27.75
C MET A 51 2.52 -3.28 26.75
N LYS A 52 2.88 -3.51 25.48
CA LYS A 52 2.77 -2.51 24.43
C LYS A 52 2.29 -3.17 23.14
N ARG A 53 1.22 -2.63 22.56
CA ARG A 53 0.78 -3.08 21.25
C ARG A 53 1.82 -2.75 20.18
N LEU A 54 2.06 -3.69 19.28
CA LEU A 54 2.85 -3.43 18.08
C LEU A 54 2.14 -2.35 17.24
N PRO A 55 2.86 -1.30 16.78
CA PRO A 55 2.27 -0.35 15.84
C PRO A 55 1.97 -1.03 14.50
N SER A 56 1.11 -0.39 13.69
CA SER A 56 0.86 -0.80 12.30
C SER A 56 2.14 -1.15 11.55
N LEU A 57 2.13 -2.30 10.85
CA LEU A 57 3.25 -2.78 10.03
C LEU A 57 3.23 -2.21 8.59
N GLY A 58 2.29 -1.32 8.30
CA GLY A 58 2.15 -0.65 7.02
C GLY A 58 0.69 -0.49 6.60
N VAL A 59 0.50 -0.18 5.32
CA VAL A 59 -0.83 0.04 4.74
C VAL A 59 -1.26 -1.21 3.97
N HIS A 60 -2.53 -1.58 4.12
CA HIS A 60 -3.21 -2.55 3.27
C HIS A 60 -4.41 -1.87 2.60
N GLU A 61 -4.46 -1.95 1.27
CA GLU A 61 -5.49 -1.38 0.40
C GLU A 61 -5.62 -2.26 -0.84
N HIS A 62 -6.77 -2.20 -1.50
CA HIS A 62 -6.94 -2.72 -2.85
C HIS A 62 -6.93 -1.59 -3.86
N TRP A 63 -6.46 -1.88 -5.07
CA TRP A 63 -6.66 -0.96 -6.18
C TRP A 63 -8.15 -0.82 -6.53
N ASN A 64 -8.47 0.23 -7.28
CA ASN A 64 -9.83 0.47 -7.75
C ASN A 64 -10.34 -0.56 -8.76
N ASN A 65 -9.48 -1.01 -9.70
CA ASN A 65 -9.78 -2.04 -10.68
C ASN A 65 -8.50 -2.52 -11.39
N ALA A 66 -8.55 -3.72 -12.00
CA ALA A 66 -7.44 -4.36 -12.70
C ALA A 66 -6.87 -3.57 -13.90
N LYS A 67 -7.66 -2.67 -14.51
CA LYS A 67 -7.22 -1.90 -15.68
C LYS A 67 -6.37 -0.70 -15.26
N GLU A 68 -6.85 0.07 -14.29
CA GLU A 68 -6.20 1.30 -13.83
C GLU A 68 -5.19 1.08 -12.71
N LYS A 69 -5.41 0.08 -11.85
CA LYS A 69 -4.53 -0.30 -10.74
C LYS A 69 -4.18 0.88 -9.82
N LYS A 70 -5.15 1.75 -9.52
CA LYS A 70 -4.95 2.94 -8.68
C LYS A 70 -5.39 2.70 -7.24
N TYR A 71 -4.54 3.12 -6.32
CA TYR A 71 -4.77 3.11 -4.87
C TYR A 71 -5.13 4.50 -4.35
N SER A 72 -5.32 4.65 -3.03
CA SER A 72 -5.83 5.90 -2.44
C SER A 72 -4.95 7.12 -2.72
N ARG A 73 -3.61 6.96 -2.78
CA ARG A 73 -2.71 8.06 -3.14
C ARG A 73 -2.75 8.38 -4.63
N ASN A 74 -2.86 7.37 -5.51
CA ASN A 74 -3.08 7.61 -6.94
C ASN A 74 -4.40 8.37 -7.21
N LEU A 75 -5.42 8.13 -6.39
CA LEU A 75 -6.76 8.72 -6.51
C LEU A 75 -6.89 10.06 -5.77
N GLY A 76 -5.90 10.46 -4.98
CA GLY A 76 -5.97 11.67 -4.15
C GLY A 76 -6.98 11.57 -2.98
N THR A 77 -7.46 10.36 -2.66
CA THR A 77 -8.44 10.12 -1.58
C THR A 77 -7.79 9.78 -0.25
N GLY A 78 -6.48 9.48 -0.25
CA GLY A 78 -5.76 9.09 0.95
C GLY A 78 -4.25 9.20 0.79
N LYS A 79 -3.55 8.86 1.88
CA LYS A 79 -2.08 8.84 1.94
C LYS A 79 -1.51 7.42 1.81
N GLY A 80 -2.30 6.45 1.36
CA GLY A 80 -1.94 5.04 1.29
C GLY A 80 -1.01 4.71 0.14
N ILE A 81 -1.30 3.61 -0.57
CA ILE A 81 -0.43 3.07 -1.61
C ILE A 81 -0.48 3.97 -2.84
N GLU A 82 0.64 4.07 -3.55
CA GLU A 82 0.76 4.66 -4.88
C GLU A 82 1.50 3.68 -5.77
N LEU A 83 0.83 3.20 -6.82
CA LEU A 83 1.47 2.38 -7.85
C LEU A 83 1.93 3.29 -8.99
N VAL A 84 3.23 3.27 -9.31
CA VAL A 84 3.83 4.09 -10.37
C VAL A 84 4.31 3.18 -11.50
N GLY A 85 3.82 3.41 -12.71
CA GLY A 85 4.34 2.75 -13.90
C GLY A 85 5.67 3.37 -14.33
N VAL A 86 6.70 2.54 -14.55
CA VAL A 86 8.00 2.99 -15.04
C VAL A 86 8.11 2.68 -16.53
N ALA A 87 8.39 3.71 -17.35
CA ALA A 87 8.79 3.50 -18.73
C ALA A 87 10.28 3.13 -18.77
N LEU A 88 10.61 1.92 -19.21
CA LEU A 88 12.01 1.53 -19.41
C LEU A 88 12.56 2.35 -20.58
N GLY A 89 13.38 3.36 -20.28
CA GLY A 89 14.08 4.22 -21.24
C GLY A 89 13.62 5.68 -21.34
N GLY A 90 12.65 6.12 -20.52
CA GLY A 90 12.21 7.52 -20.53
C GLY A 90 13.15 8.43 -19.74
N THR A 91 13.93 9.28 -20.41
CA THR A 91 14.61 10.40 -19.74
C THR A 91 13.55 11.31 -19.11
N THR A 92 13.52 11.38 -17.78
CA THR A 92 12.74 12.39 -17.07
C THR A 92 13.30 13.76 -17.40
N LYS A 93 12.60 14.55 -18.22
CA LYS A 93 12.90 15.97 -18.38
C LYS A 93 12.71 16.63 -17.01
N GLN A 94 13.81 16.97 -16.34
CA GLN A 94 13.77 17.93 -15.25
C GLN A 94 13.17 19.23 -15.80
N ALA A 95 12.12 19.72 -15.16
CA ALA A 95 11.55 21.02 -15.48
C ALA A 95 12.61 22.08 -15.17
N SER A 96 13.08 22.81 -16.19
CA SER A 96 13.99 23.94 -15.98
C SER A 96 13.20 25.07 -15.31
N VAL A 97 13.49 25.34 -14.04
CA VAL A 97 13.02 26.55 -13.37
C VAL A 97 13.83 27.72 -13.92
N VAL A 98 13.20 28.55 -14.75
CA VAL A 98 13.79 29.81 -15.21
C VAL A 98 13.42 30.88 -14.19
N ALA A 99 14.43 31.47 -13.54
CA ALA A 99 14.24 32.59 -12.62
C ALA A 99 13.68 33.82 -13.37
N PRO A 100 12.78 34.61 -12.75
CA PRO A 100 12.27 35.82 -13.38
C PRO A 100 13.41 36.83 -13.54
N ALA A 101 13.58 37.35 -14.76
CA ALA A 101 14.55 38.40 -15.04
C ALA A 101 14.15 39.68 -14.31
N VAL A 102 15.06 40.23 -13.50
CA VAL A 102 14.91 41.56 -12.90
C VAL A 102 15.13 42.58 -14.01
N GLY A 103 14.08 43.33 -14.35
CA GLY A 103 14.12 44.45 -15.28
C GLY A 103 15.00 45.58 -14.73
N ARG A 104 15.73 46.24 -15.64
CA ARG A 104 16.63 47.37 -15.38
C ARG A 104 15.89 48.59 -14.84
#